data_AF-A0A418AHV3-F1
#
_entry.id   AF-A0A418AHV3-F1
#
_cell.length_a   1.000
_cell.length_b   1.000
_cell.length_c   1.000
_cell.angle_alpha   90.00
_cell.angle_beta   90.00
_cell.angle_gamma   90.00
#
_symmetry.space_group_name_H-M   'P 1'
#
loop_
_entity.id
_entity.type
_entity.pdbx_description
1 polymer ?
#
loop_
_entity_poly.entity_id
_entity_poly.type
_entity_poly.pdbx_seq_one_letter_code
_entity_poly.pdbx_strand_id
1 'polypeptide(L)'
;IAPMRAIWQDRNEAAKRGEPVGKTMLLFGCRDGESWLYRDELEALAPLHVECLVAYSREPGQEKKEYVQDVLEANLDAVVTLLDTANAFVYVCGKITMAQQIQALLRRDRLASWWDAIVSSRRYNQEVFG
;
A
#
# COMPACT_ATOMS: atom_id res chain seq x y z
N ILE A 1 -1.10 5.89 9.33
CA ILE A 1 -0.84 6.51 8.01
C ILE A 1 0.25 7.59 8.05
N ALA A 2 0.55 8.21 9.20
CA ALA A 2 1.48 9.34 9.30
C ALA A 2 2.82 9.22 8.53
N PRO A 3 3.60 8.11 8.59
CA PRO A 3 4.85 8.02 7.82
C PRO A 3 4.62 7.92 6.30
N MET A 4 3.48 7.37 5.87
CA MET A 4 3.15 7.27 4.44
C MET A 4 2.77 8.62 3.84
N ARG A 5 2.28 9.57 4.65
CA ARG A 5 1.89 10.91 4.18
C ARG A 5 3.05 11.69 3.58
N ALA A 6 4.20 11.67 4.25
CA ALA A 6 5.41 12.32 3.74
C ALA A 6 5.80 11.76 2.37
N ILE A 7 5.70 10.44 2.17
CA ILE A 7 6.05 9.79 0.90
C ILE A 7 5.23 10.34 -0.27
N TRP A 8 3.91 10.42 -0.15
CA TRP A 8 3.10 10.91 -1.26
C TRP A 8 3.23 12.44 -1.44
N GLN A 9 3.52 13.19 -0.38
CA GLN A 9 3.79 14.63 -0.45
C GLN A 9 5.10 14.91 -1.21
N ASP A 10 6.17 14.20 -0.87
CA ASP A 10 7.46 14.32 -1.55
C ASP A 10 7.34 13.96 -3.04
N ARG A 11 6.54 12.94 -3.35
CA ARG A 11 6.22 12.56 -4.73
C ARG A 11 5.40 13.61 -5.47
N ASN A 12 4.43 14.23 -4.80
CA ASN A 12 3.67 15.34 -5.37
C ASN A 12 4.57 16.53 -5.71
N GLU A 13 5.47 16.89 -4.80
CA GLU A 13 6.42 17.98 -5.04
C GLU A 13 7.43 17.64 -6.13
N ALA A 14 7.92 16.40 -6.20
CA ALA A 14 8.76 15.94 -7.31
C ALA A 14 8.04 16.07 -8.66
N ALA A 15 6.77 15.65 -8.73
CA ALA A 15 5.98 15.78 -9.95
C ALA A 15 5.77 17.25 -10.35
N LYS A 16 5.50 18.15 -9.40
CA LYS A 16 5.39 19.60 -9.67
C LYS A 16 6.69 20.21 -10.20
N ARG A 17 7.86 19.66 -9.81
CA ARG A 17 9.16 20.05 -10.36
C ARG A 17 9.47 19.43 -11.73
N GLY A 18 8.56 18.60 -12.27
CA GLY A 18 8.75 17.91 -13.55
C GLY A 18 9.65 16.67 -13.46
N GLU A 19 9.93 16.18 -12.25
CA GLU A 19 10.69 14.93 -12.06
C GLU A 19 9.81 13.72 -12.41
N PRO A 20 10.38 12.64 -12.98
CA PRO A 20 9.64 11.43 -13.28
C PRO A 20 9.18 10.74 -11.99
N VAL A 21 7.87 10.58 -11.82
CA VAL A 21 7.26 9.88 -10.69
C VAL A 21 6.58 8.61 -11.20
N GLY A 22 7.04 7.45 -10.73
CA GLY A 22 6.46 6.15 -11.09
C GLY A 22 5.07 5.90 -10.49
N LYS A 23 4.43 4.79 -10.88
CA LYS A 23 3.14 4.38 -10.30
C LYS A 23 3.24 4.21 -8.79
N THR A 24 2.20 4.62 -8.06
CA THR A 24 2.08 4.41 -6.61
C THR A 24 0.75 3.75 -6.33
N MET A 25 0.76 2.68 -5.55
CA MET A 25 -0.44 2.01 -5.08
C MET A 25 -0.50 2.12 -3.57
N LEU A 26 -1.54 2.78 -3.06
CA LEU A 26 -1.77 2.98 -1.64
C LEU A 26 -2.94 2.11 -1.20
N LEU A 27 -2.65 1.10 -0.38
CA LEU A 27 -3.68 0.30 0.29
C LEU A 27 -3.91 0.88 1.67
N PHE A 28 -5.12 1.39 1.92
CA PHE A 28 -5.48 2.06 3.16
C PHE A 28 -6.66 1.38 3.85
N GLY A 29 -6.61 1.23 5.17
CA GLY A 29 -7.68 0.61 5.95
C GLY A 29 -8.29 1.60 6.94
N CYS A 30 -9.61 1.71 6.95
CA CYS A 30 -10.34 2.52 7.91
C CYS A 30 -11.68 1.87 8.32
N ARG A 31 -12.46 2.55 9.16
CA ARG A 31 -13.75 2.01 9.63
C ARG A 31 -14.82 2.15 8.55
N ASP A 32 -14.93 3.35 8.02
CA ASP A 32 -15.97 3.80 7.10
C ASP A 32 -15.42 4.98 6.30
N GLY A 33 -16.18 5.46 5.31
CA GLY A 33 -15.82 6.62 4.49
C GLY A 33 -15.54 7.90 5.29
N GLU A 34 -16.18 8.08 6.45
CA GLU A 34 -15.96 9.26 7.32
C GLU A 34 -14.61 9.19 8.06
N SER A 35 -14.12 7.98 8.33
CA SER A 35 -12.84 7.73 8.99
C SER A 35 -11.65 7.79 8.01
N TRP A 36 -11.87 8.16 6.75
CA TRP A 36 -10.81 8.22 5.74
C TRP A 36 -9.94 9.46 5.90
N LEU A 37 -8.84 9.30 6.64
CA LEU A 37 -7.85 10.35 6.85
C LEU A 37 -7.20 10.78 5.53
N TYR A 38 -7.12 12.11 5.32
CA TYR A 38 -6.48 12.74 4.15
C TYR A 38 -7.10 12.37 2.80
N ARG A 39 -8.38 12.03 2.78
CA ARG A 39 -9.12 11.69 1.56
C ARG A 39 -8.94 12.73 0.46
N ASP A 40 -9.27 13.99 0.74
CA ASP A 40 -9.20 15.08 -0.25
C ASP A 40 -7.76 15.25 -0.80
N GLU A 41 -6.75 15.08 0.06
CA GLU A 41 -5.35 15.16 -0.34
C GLU A 41 -5.00 14.01 -1.29
N LEU A 42 -5.41 12.78 -0.98
CA LEU A 42 -5.14 11.60 -1.78
C LEU A 42 -5.91 11.61 -3.11
N GLU A 43 -7.17 12.04 -3.11
CA GLU A 43 -7.97 12.20 -4.32
C GLU A 43 -7.34 13.23 -5.27
N ALA A 44 -6.75 14.31 -4.73
CA ALA A 44 -6.03 15.30 -5.53
C ALA A 44 -4.71 14.77 -6.16
N LEU A 45 -4.19 13.62 -5.70
CA LEU A 45 -2.98 12.98 -6.25
C LEU A 45 -3.28 11.98 -7.38
N ALA A 46 -4.55 11.71 -7.70
CA ALA A 46 -4.91 10.80 -8.79
C ALA A 46 -4.21 11.11 -10.14
N PRO A 47 -4.01 12.39 -10.55
CA PRO A 47 -3.26 12.72 -11.77
C PRO A 47 -1.78 12.30 -11.74
N LEU A 48 -1.22 11.97 -10.57
CA LEU A 48 0.19 11.60 -10.36
C LEU A 48 0.43 10.09 -10.33
N HIS A 49 -0.48 9.31 -10.92
CA HIS A 49 -0.44 7.84 -10.91
C HIS A 49 -0.48 7.24 -9.49
N VAL A 50 -1.15 7.92 -8.55
CA VAL A 50 -1.45 7.39 -7.22
C VAL A 50 -2.82 6.71 -7.26
N GLU A 51 -2.83 5.39 -7.13
CA GLU A 51 -4.03 4.57 -7.03
C GLU A 51 -4.31 4.26 -5.55
N CYS A 52 -5.45 4.73 -5.03
CA CYS A 52 -5.85 4.49 -3.65
C CYS A 52 -6.89 3.37 -3.59
N LEU A 53 -6.54 2.27 -2.91
CA LEU A 53 -7.42 1.12 -2.66
C LEU A 53 -7.77 1.11 -1.17
N VAL A 54 -9.05 1.28 -0.85
CA VAL A 54 -9.48 1.47 0.55
C VAL A 54 -10.27 0.26 1.02
N ALA A 55 -9.85 -0.30 2.16
CA ALA A 55 -10.55 -1.33 2.89
C ALA A 55 -11.42 -0.70 3.99
N TYR A 56 -12.73 -0.96 3.96
CA TYR A 56 -13.65 -0.53 5.01
C TYR A 56 -14.04 -1.70 5.91
N SER A 57 -13.74 -1.55 7.20
CA SER A 57 -13.99 -2.61 8.19
C SER A 57 -15.38 -2.56 8.82
N ARG A 58 -16.14 -1.47 8.63
CA ARG A 58 -17.43 -1.16 9.28
C ARG A 58 -18.34 -0.25 8.44
N GLU A 59 -18.18 -0.18 7.11
CA GLU A 59 -19.03 0.66 6.26
C GLU A 59 -20.51 0.27 6.42
N PRO A 60 -21.43 1.22 6.67
CA PRO A 60 -22.85 0.94 6.75
C PRO A 60 -23.38 0.26 5.47
N GLY A 61 -24.09 -0.86 5.65
CA GLY A 61 -24.64 -1.64 4.52
C GLY A 61 -23.65 -2.65 3.91
N GLN A 62 -22.40 -2.70 4.36
CA GLN A 62 -21.44 -3.72 3.94
C GLN A 62 -21.61 -5.00 4.77
N GLU A 63 -21.84 -6.14 4.11
CA GLU A 63 -22.07 -7.43 4.76
C GLU A 63 -20.81 -8.03 5.40
N LYS A 64 -19.64 -7.78 4.81
CA LYS A 64 -18.36 -8.35 5.22
C LYS A 64 -17.36 -7.26 5.53
N LYS A 65 -16.66 -7.39 6.66
CA LYS A 65 -15.54 -6.50 6.98
C LYS A 65 -14.42 -6.73 5.98
N GLU A 66 -13.87 -5.65 5.46
CA GLU A 66 -12.69 -5.70 4.61
C GLU A 66 -11.51 -5.05 5.34
N TYR A 67 -10.34 -5.66 5.20
CA TYR A 67 -9.08 -5.19 5.74
C TYR A 67 -8.02 -5.08 4.63
N VAL A 68 -6.91 -4.41 4.94
CA VAL A 68 -5.83 -4.16 3.98
C VAL A 68 -5.27 -5.43 3.36
N GLN A 69 -5.17 -6.52 4.12
CA GLN A 69 -4.70 -7.81 3.59
C GLN A 69 -5.69 -8.43 2.60
N ASP A 70 -7.00 -8.20 2.75
CA ASP A 70 -8.02 -8.70 1.82
C ASP A 70 -7.92 -7.92 0.49
N VAL A 71 -7.74 -6.60 0.57
CA VAL A 71 -7.49 -5.74 -0.60
C VAL A 71 -6.18 -6.10 -1.29
N LEU A 72 -5.12 -6.40 -0.52
CA LEU A 72 -3.84 -6.87 -1.07
C LEU A 72 -4.02 -8.19 -1.80
N GLU A 73 -4.73 -9.15 -1.21
CA GLU A 73 -4.99 -10.45 -1.84
C GLU A 73 -5.76 -10.30 -3.15
N ALA A 74 -6.77 -9.42 -3.20
CA ALA A 74 -7.52 -9.14 -4.42
C ALA A 74 -6.68 -8.44 -5.52
N ASN A 75 -5.58 -7.77 -5.15
CA ASN A 75 -4.72 -7.01 -6.06
C ASN A 75 -3.29 -7.58 -6.15
N LEU A 76 -3.10 -8.83 -5.73
CA LEU A 76 -1.79 -9.43 -5.53
C LEU A 76 -0.96 -9.45 -6.82
N ASP A 77 -1.58 -9.83 -7.94
CA ASP A 77 -0.92 -9.85 -9.25
C ASP A 77 -0.41 -8.46 -9.68
N ALA A 78 -1.18 -7.41 -9.40
CA ALA A 78 -0.78 -6.05 -9.73
C ALA A 78 0.40 -5.59 -8.86
N VAL A 79 0.37 -5.92 -7.56
CA VAL A 79 1.46 -5.62 -6.63
C VAL A 79 2.75 -6.36 -7.02
N VAL A 80 2.64 -7.64 -7.35
CA VAL A 80 3.79 -8.47 -7.73
C VAL A 80 4.35 -8.03 -9.07
N THR A 81 3.49 -7.67 -10.02
CA THR A 81 3.93 -7.07 -11.29
C THR A 81 4.75 -5.80 -11.06
N LEU A 82 4.34 -4.93 -10.14
CA LEU A 82 5.12 -3.73 -9.79
C LEU A 82 6.48 -4.10 -9.16
N LEU A 83 6.51 -5.10 -8.30
CA LEU A 83 7.75 -5.60 -7.68
C LEU A 83 8.72 -6.19 -8.72
N ASP A 84 8.21 -6.93 -9.69
CA ASP A 84 9.03 -7.63 -10.69
C ASP A 84 9.48 -6.71 -11.83
N THR A 85 8.58 -5.88 -12.35
CA THR A 85 8.81 -5.14 -13.60
C THR A 85 9.20 -3.69 -13.39
N ALA A 86 8.73 -3.06 -12.31
CA ALA A 86 8.97 -1.65 -12.03
C ALA A 86 9.98 -1.44 -10.87
N ASN A 87 10.57 -2.53 -10.36
CA ASN A 87 11.47 -2.50 -9.20
C ASN A 87 10.86 -1.75 -8.00
N ALA A 88 9.55 -1.94 -7.78
CA ALA A 88 8.82 -1.20 -6.77
C ALA A 88 9.29 -1.52 -5.35
N PHE A 89 8.95 -0.61 -4.43
CA PHE A 89 9.19 -0.71 -3.00
C PHE A 89 7.85 -0.86 -2.27
N VAL A 90 7.82 -1.72 -1.27
CA VAL A 90 6.69 -1.95 -0.37
C VAL A 90 7.00 -1.35 0.99
N TYR A 91 6.07 -0.54 1.47
CA TYR A 91 6.12 0.07 2.79
C TYR A 91 4.88 -0.32 3.58
N VAL A 92 5.06 -0.93 4.75
CA VAL A 92 3.95 -1.36 5.62
C VAL A 92 4.01 -0.61 6.94
N CYS A 93 2.95 0.12 7.28
CA CYS A 93 2.83 0.79 8.57
C CYS A 93 1.51 0.44 9.24
N GLY A 94 1.55 0.07 10.53
CA GLY A 94 0.35 -0.25 11.29
C GLY A 94 0.57 -1.32 12.36
N LYS A 95 -0.49 -2.09 12.63
CA LYS A 95 -0.44 -3.18 13.61
C LYS A 95 0.48 -4.31 13.15
N ILE A 96 1.26 -4.87 14.08
CA ILE A 96 2.14 -6.02 13.82
C ILE A 96 1.40 -7.22 13.20
N THR A 97 0.17 -7.50 13.64
CA THR A 97 -0.65 -8.61 13.12
C THR A 97 -1.04 -8.43 11.65
N MET A 98 -1.34 -7.19 11.24
CA MET A 98 -1.64 -6.86 9.85
C MET A 98 -0.39 -7.01 8.97
N ALA A 99 0.77 -6.54 9.45
CA ALA A 99 2.02 -6.70 8.71
C ALA A 99 2.43 -8.16 8.54
N GLN A 100 2.22 -9.01 9.55
CA GLN A 100 2.47 -10.46 9.46
C GLN A 100 1.59 -11.12 8.38
N GLN A 101 0.32 -10.73 8.27
CA GLN A 101 -0.59 -11.24 7.24
C GLN A 101 -0.16 -10.78 5.84
N ILE A 102 0.19 -9.51 5.66
CA ILE A 102 0.74 -9.00 4.38
C ILE A 102 1.98 -9.78 3.97
N GLN A 103 2.91 -10.01 4.91
CA GLN A 103 4.12 -10.75 4.63
C GLN A 103 3.82 -12.20 4.24
N ALA A 104 2.87 -12.86 4.90
CA ALA A 104 2.46 -14.22 4.56
C ALA A 104 1.83 -14.30 3.16
N LEU A 105 1.01 -13.32 2.77
CA LEU A 105 0.42 -13.22 1.43
C LEU A 105 1.49 -13.08 0.34
N LEU A 106 2.47 -12.19 0.52
CA LEU A 106 3.54 -12.01 -0.46
C LEU A 106 4.48 -13.22 -0.53
N ARG A 107 4.77 -13.86 0.61
CA ARG A 107 5.66 -15.03 0.68
C ARG A 107 5.07 -16.27 0.00
N ARG A 108 3.75 -16.46 0.06
CA ARG A 108 3.10 -17.66 -0.52
C ARG A 108 2.88 -17.57 -2.03
N ASP A 109 2.94 -16.36 -2.59
CA ASP A 109 2.60 -16.09 -4.00
C ASP A 109 3.69 -16.52 -4.99
N ARG A 110 4.95 -16.50 -4.55
CA ARG A 110 6.13 -16.87 -5.34
C ARG A 110 7.05 -17.80 -4.53
N LEU A 111 8.11 -18.27 -5.18
CA LEU A 111 9.13 -19.09 -4.53
C LEU A 111 9.83 -18.33 -3.38
N ALA A 112 10.28 -19.05 -2.35
CA ALA A 112 10.96 -18.44 -1.21
C ALA A 112 12.17 -17.56 -1.63
N SER A 113 12.93 -17.97 -2.64
CA SER A 113 14.05 -17.21 -3.19
C SER A 113 13.66 -15.85 -3.75
N TRP A 114 12.45 -15.72 -4.31
CA TRP A 114 11.93 -14.44 -4.77
C TRP A 114 11.73 -13.48 -3.60
N TRP A 115 11.07 -13.96 -2.54
CA TRP A 115 10.85 -13.16 -1.34
C TRP A 115 12.17 -12.76 -0.66
N ASP A 116 13.13 -13.69 -0.57
CA ASP A 116 14.45 -13.41 -0.01
C ASP A 116 15.19 -12.34 -0.82
N ALA A 117 15.06 -12.33 -2.15
CA ALA A 117 15.60 -11.28 -3.01
C ALA A 117 14.95 -9.91 -2.74
N ILE A 118 13.63 -9.85 -2.54
CA ILE A 118 12.90 -8.62 -2.20
C ILE A 118 13.40 -8.05 -0.85
N VAL A 119 13.53 -8.90 0.17
CA VAL A 119 13.99 -8.48 1.50
C VAL A 119 15.46 -8.07 1.50
N SER A 120 16.34 -8.87 0.88
CA SER A 120 17.78 -8.57 0.81
C SER A 120 18.09 -7.31 0.02
N SER A 121 17.28 -6.99 -1.00
CA SER A 121 17.35 -5.72 -1.74
C SER A 121 16.73 -4.53 -1.01
N ARG A 122 16.24 -4.71 0.23
CA ARG A 122 15.59 -3.68 1.06
C ARG A 122 14.37 -3.04 0.40
N ARG A 123 13.72 -3.75 -0.50
CA ARG A 123 12.49 -3.28 -1.18
C ARG A 123 11.23 -3.55 -0.37
N TYR A 124 11.32 -4.29 0.73
CA TYR A 124 10.24 -4.43 1.71
C TYR A 124 10.65 -3.77 3.04
N ASN A 125 9.92 -2.74 3.45
CA ASN A 125 10.18 -1.97 4.66
C ASN A 125 8.91 -1.93 5.51
N GLN A 126 9.07 -2.06 6.83
CA GLN A 126 7.95 -2.05 7.76
C GLN A 126 8.23 -1.20 8.99
N GLU A 127 7.23 -0.44 9.40
CA GLU A 127 7.20 0.35 10.63
C GLU A 127 5.93 -0.01 11.40
N VAL A 128 6.05 -0.99 12.28
CA VAL A 128 4.92 -1.63 12.96
C VAL A 128 4.92 -1.34 14.44
N PHE A 129 3.74 -1.27 15.01
CA PHE A 129 3.49 -1.09 16.43
C PHE A 129 2.51 -2.15 16.91
N GLY A 130 2.67 -2.60 18.15
CA GLY A 130 1.84 -3.65 18.74
C GLY A 130 2.64 -4.57 19.64
#